data_AF-A0A353VY78-F1
#
_entry.id   AF-A0A353VY78-F1
#
_cell.length_a   1.000
_cell.length_b   1.000
_cell.length_c   1.000
_cell.angle_alpha   90.00
_cell.angle_beta   90.00
_cell.angle_gamma   90.00
#
_symmetry.space_group_name_H-M   'P 1'
#
loop_
_entity.id
_entity.type
_entity.pdbx_description
1 polymer ?
#
loop_
_entity_poly.entity_id
_entity_poly.type
_entity_poly.pdbx_seq_one_letter_code
_entity_poly.pdbx_strand_id
1 'polypeptide(L)'
;MGKEKKPQVDVDSIHEKLSEHYQIKRDVHTKASSAIKDFKSVSNTIKKLEKIIDKGESLAKKDEEYNDYLISIRKNIENQKYQLFQLKLSNGESNIINLLLNINDDSTANDFVAIEREINKYRDLVMDLEPESKLSDEYKLLWDEHYSTIENHFDNLKVKKIHCSVVASKNRVEEAKEEFENKLNKASETLVTADITITKKSLTKLKLIIDEANLTGQKDEAYGKYLDHQKSKLSEYKKEIESVRLKIDINKHRKMIEKTQPSVTEGLELLKKDSGITKKPSTENQNSDGESLYDYINRRAGDDANNEQNQENIDESSEQLDENELWDNVENNDPDETPLQRITIDNDEQSIEKID
;
A
#
# COMPACT_ATOMS: atom_id res chain seq x y z
N MET A 1 -68.44 -21.02 44.00
CA MET A 1 -67.90 -20.32 42.81
C MET A 1 -66.46 -19.95 43.12
N GLY A 2 -65.48 -20.59 42.48
CA GLY A 2 -64.07 -20.27 42.67
C GLY A 2 -63.64 -19.11 41.77
N LYS A 3 -62.76 -18.24 42.25
CA LYS A 3 -62.16 -17.17 41.44
C LYS A 3 -61.06 -17.76 40.55
N GLU A 4 -61.12 -17.50 39.26
CA GLU A 4 -60.03 -17.86 38.33
C GLU A 4 -58.76 -17.06 38.65
N LYS A 5 -57.62 -17.76 38.73
CA LYS A 5 -56.31 -17.11 38.85
C LYS A 5 -55.91 -16.55 37.48
N LYS A 6 -55.51 -15.28 37.43
CA LYS A 6 -54.82 -14.72 36.25
C LYS A 6 -53.48 -15.46 36.05
N PRO A 7 -53.04 -15.69 34.80
CA PRO A 7 -51.73 -16.27 34.53
C PRO A 7 -50.64 -15.29 34.99
N GLN A 8 -49.76 -15.77 35.87
CA GLN A 8 -48.57 -15.05 36.29
C GLN A 8 -47.54 -15.17 35.16
N VAL A 9 -47.13 -14.05 34.58
CA VAL A 9 -46.06 -14.04 33.58
C VAL A 9 -44.74 -14.22 34.33
N ASP A 10 -44.10 -15.37 34.08
CA ASP A 10 -42.78 -15.68 34.60
C ASP A 10 -41.74 -14.79 33.89
N VAL A 11 -41.26 -13.78 34.62
CA VAL A 11 -40.29 -12.80 34.13
C VAL A 11 -38.86 -13.35 34.19
N ASP A 12 -38.60 -14.27 35.13
CA ASP A 12 -37.29 -14.88 35.34
C ASP A 12 -36.92 -15.78 34.14
N SER A 13 -37.90 -16.52 33.59
CA SER A 13 -37.74 -17.30 32.35
C SER A 13 -37.41 -16.45 31.10
N ILE A 14 -37.69 -15.14 31.11
CA ILE A 14 -37.31 -14.22 30.03
C ILE A 14 -35.84 -13.80 30.18
N HIS A 15 -35.38 -13.56 31.41
CA HIS A 15 -34.00 -13.18 31.68
C HIS A 15 -33.01 -14.34 31.48
N GLU A 16 -33.37 -15.56 31.87
CA GLU A 16 -32.54 -16.76 31.69
C GLU A 16 -32.30 -17.08 30.19
N LYS A 17 -33.31 -16.91 29.34
CA LYS A 17 -33.17 -17.09 27.88
C LYS A 17 -32.33 -16.02 27.19
N LEU A 18 -32.18 -14.84 27.79
CA LEU A 18 -31.34 -13.77 27.26
C LEU A 18 -29.86 -14.00 27.57
N SER A 19 -29.51 -14.59 28.72
CA SER A 19 -28.10 -14.83 29.09
C SER A 19 -27.44 -15.94 28.27
N GLU A 20 -28.16 -17.03 27.96
CA GLU A 20 -27.59 -18.19 27.24
C GLU A 20 -27.16 -17.88 25.79
N HIS A 21 -27.67 -16.81 25.17
CA HIS A 21 -27.38 -16.49 23.77
C HIS A 21 -26.13 -15.60 23.57
N TYR A 22 -25.42 -15.21 24.64
CA TYR A 22 -24.19 -14.42 24.56
C TYR A 22 -22.90 -15.21 24.30
N GLN A 23 -22.99 -16.45 23.79
CA GLN A 23 -21.83 -17.10 23.17
C GLN A 23 -21.51 -16.39 21.84
N ILE A 24 -20.45 -15.58 21.84
CA ILE A 24 -19.89 -14.94 20.64
C ILE A 24 -19.42 -16.03 19.67
N LYS A 25 -20.26 -16.36 18.68
CA LYS A 25 -19.87 -17.25 17.58
C LYS A 25 -18.86 -16.51 16.72
N ARG A 26 -17.65 -17.08 16.58
CA ARG A 26 -16.54 -16.48 15.83
C ARG A 26 -16.71 -16.50 14.30
N ASP A 27 -17.74 -17.19 13.79
CA ASP A 27 -18.07 -17.19 12.36
C ASP A 27 -19.23 -16.23 12.06
N VAL A 28 -18.89 -15.05 11.55
CA VAL A 28 -19.86 -14.02 11.11
C VAL A 28 -19.54 -13.55 9.69
N HIS A 29 -19.55 -14.48 8.73
CA HIS A 29 -19.90 -14.14 7.35
C HIS A 29 -21.41 -13.87 7.27
N THR A 30 -21.87 -12.76 7.84
CA THR A 30 -23.24 -12.28 7.64
C THR A 30 -23.23 -11.01 6.80
N LYS A 31 -23.93 -11.08 5.65
CA LYS A 31 -24.46 -9.90 4.96
C LYS A 31 -25.03 -8.92 5.99
N ALA A 32 -24.79 -7.62 5.79
CA ALA A 32 -25.23 -6.55 6.67
C ALA A 32 -26.63 -6.80 7.23
N SER A 33 -26.70 -7.23 8.50
CA SER A 33 -27.96 -7.54 9.16
C SER A 33 -28.64 -6.23 9.51
N SER A 34 -29.48 -5.73 8.60
CA SER A 34 -30.26 -4.50 8.75
C SER A 34 -31.41 -4.65 9.74
N ALA A 35 -31.20 -5.41 10.82
CA ALA A 35 -32.03 -5.41 12.01
C ALA A 35 -31.78 -4.10 12.77
N ILE A 36 -32.31 -3.00 12.24
CA ILE A 36 -32.29 -1.68 12.88
C ILE A 36 -32.96 -1.83 14.24
N LYS A 37 -32.15 -1.84 15.31
CA LYS A 37 -32.63 -1.81 16.68
C LYS A 37 -33.29 -0.46 16.91
N ASP A 38 -34.62 -0.42 16.94
CA ASP A 38 -35.38 0.80 17.17
C ASP A 38 -35.33 1.23 18.65
N PHE A 39 -34.15 1.68 19.07
CA PHE A 39 -33.91 2.24 20.40
C PHE A 39 -34.84 3.41 20.74
N LYS A 40 -35.34 4.13 19.72
CA LYS A 40 -36.30 5.23 19.87
C LYS A 40 -37.68 4.71 20.26
N SER A 41 -38.17 3.63 19.66
CA SER A 41 -39.41 2.95 20.07
C SER A 41 -39.32 2.37 21.48
N VAL A 42 -38.18 1.76 21.85
CA VAL A 42 -37.95 1.28 23.22
C VAL A 42 -37.95 2.44 24.22
N SER A 43 -37.19 3.50 23.96
CA SER A 43 -37.17 4.73 24.79
C SER A 43 -38.56 5.35 24.94
N ASN A 44 -39.33 5.43 23.85
CA ASN A 44 -40.71 5.93 23.86
C ASN A 44 -41.66 5.02 24.67
N THR A 45 -41.40 3.72 24.73
CA THR A 45 -42.21 2.76 25.49
C THR A 45 -41.92 2.85 26.99
N ILE A 46 -40.64 2.98 27.37
CA ILE A 46 -40.24 3.30 28.76
C ILE A 46 -40.91 4.61 29.22
N LYS A 47 -40.81 5.68 28.41
CA LYS A 47 -41.45 6.99 28.68
C LYS A 47 -42.98 6.94 28.77
N LYS A 48 -43.64 5.96 28.15
CA LYS A 48 -45.08 5.71 28.31
C LYS A 48 -45.37 5.00 29.63
N LEU A 49 -44.54 4.04 30.03
CA LEU A 49 -44.70 3.29 31.28
C LEU A 49 -44.50 4.19 32.51
N GLU A 50 -43.48 5.07 32.50
CA GLU A 50 -43.28 6.10 33.53
C GLU A 50 -44.56 6.94 33.74
N LYS A 51 -45.11 7.49 32.65
CA LYS A 51 -46.37 8.27 32.67
C LYS A 51 -47.61 7.48 33.12
N ILE A 52 -47.58 6.14 33.11
CA ILE A 52 -48.66 5.31 33.66
C ILE A 52 -48.48 5.16 35.18
N ILE A 53 -47.25 4.96 35.63
CA ILE A 53 -46.90 4.85 37.06
C ILE A 53 -47.16 6.16 37.80
N ASP A 54 -46.78 7.30 37.22
CA ASP A 54 -46.98 8.61 37.84
C ASP A 54 -48.47 8.94 38.03
N LYS A 55 -49.36 8.42 37.15
CA LYS A 55 -50.82 8.51 37.35
C LYS A 55 -51.31 7.65 38.51
N GLY A 56 -50.63 6.53 38.78
CA GLY A 56 -50.91 5.63 39.90
C GLY A 56 -50.54 6.18 41.27
N GLU A 57 -49.72 7.23 41.35
CA GLU A 57 -49.19 7.75 42.62
C GLU A 57 -50.29 8.22 43.61
N SER A 58 -51.44 8.68 43.10
CA SER A 58 -52.60 9.06 43.93
C SER A 58 -53.33 7.88 44.58
N LEU A 59 -53.14 6.66 44.05
CA LEU A 59 -53.65 5.41 44.59
C LEU A 59 -52.62 4.77 45.54
N ALA A 60 -51.32 4.83 45.22
CA ALA A 60 -50.25 4.38 46.10
C ALA A 60 -50.26 5.08 47.47
N LYS A 61 -50.63 6.37 47.52
CA LYS A 61 -50.82 7.11 48.78
C LYS A 61 -51.99 6.59 49.66
N LYS A 62 -52.75 5.59 49.20
CA LYS A 62 -53.92 4.99 49.88
C LYS A 62 -53.78 3.49 50.13
N ASP A 63 -52.75 2.85 49.55
CA ASP A 63 -52.57 1.41 49.54
C ASP A 63 -51.07 1.10 49.52
N GLU A 64 -50.58 0.54 50.64
CA GLU A 64 -49.16 0.28 50.90
C GLU A 64 -48.61 -0.84 49.99
N GLU A 65 -49.40 -1.90 49.74
CA GLU A 65 -49.01 -3.00 48.84
C GLU A 65 -48.90 -2.50 47.39
N TYR A 66 -49.81 -1.63 46.96
CA TYR A 66 -49.72 -0.99 45.65
C TYR A 66 -48.57 0.02 45.55
N ASN A 67 -48.23 0.71 46.65
CA ASN A 67 -47.06 1.59 46.71
C ASN A 67 -45.76 0.80 46.53
N ASP A 68 -45.58 -0.30 47.25
CA ASP A 68 -44.41 -1.18 47.12
C ASP A 68 -44.32 -1.78 45.72
N TYR A 69 -45.44 -2.15 45.12
CA TYR A 69 -45.50 -2.53 43.71
C TYR A 69 -44.98 -1.42 42.79
N LEU A 70 -45.46 -0.18 42.91
CA LEU A 70 -44.97 0.92 42.06
C LEU A 70 -43.47 1.22 42.28
N ILE A 71 -42.97 1.10 43.52
CA ILE A 71 -41.53 1.23 43.82
C ILE A 71 -40.72 0.15 43.09
N SER A 72 -41.20 -1.10 43.11
CA SER A 72 -40.54 -2.22 42.42
C SER A 72 -40.46 -2.00 40.90
N ILE A 73 -41.54 -1.48 40.29
CA ILE A 73 -41.58 -1.20 38.85
C ILE A 73 -40.70 0.02 38.51
N ARG A 74 -40.69 1.10 39.33
CA ARG A 74 -39.77 2.24 39.15
C ARG A 74 -38.30 1.77 39.16
N LYS A 75 -37.91 0.89 40.09
CA LYS A 75 -36.56 0.31 40.13
C LYS A 75 -36.24 -0.53 38.87
N ASN A 76 -37.20 -1.30 38.36
CA ASN A 76 -37.03 -2.06 37.12
C ASN A 76 -36.87 -1.13 35.90
N ILE A 77 -37.58 0.00 35.85
CA ILE A 77 -37.45 1.01 34.79
C ILE A 77 -36.04 1.62 34.75
N GLU A 78 -35.43 1.95 35.89
CA GLU A 78 -34.05 2.47 35.90
C GLU A 78 -33.04 1.43 35.40
N ASN A 79 -33.22 0.15 35.77
CA ASN A 79 -32.42 -0.95 35.19
C ASN A 79 -32.61 -1.07 33.67
N GLN A 80 -33.85 -0.92 33.17
CA GLN A 80 -34.16 -0.98 31.73
C GLN A 80 -33.58 0.21 30.95
N LYS A 81 -33.57 1.41 31.54
CA LYS A 81 -32.89 2.59 30.97
C LYS A 81 -31.38 2.35 30.86
N TYR A 82 -30.76 1.77 31.89
CA TYR A 82 -29.32 1.49 31.88
C TYR A 82 -28.95 0.42 30.84
N GLN A 83 -29.74 -0.66 30.75
CA GLN A 83 -29.59 -1.65 29.68
C GLN A 83 -29.79 -1.03 28.28
N LEU A 84 -30.74 -0.12 28.11
CA LEU A 84 -30.93 0.59 26.85
C LEU A 84 -29.72 1.48 26.52
N PHE A 85 -29.16 2.19 27.51
CA PHE A 85 -27.96 3.01 27.37
C PHE A 85 -26.74 2.18 26.94
N GLN A 86 -26.48 1.06 27.64
CA GLN A 86 -25.48 0.05 27.26
C GLN A 86 -25.67 -0.42 25.81
N LEU A 87 -26.89 -0.85 25.46
CA LEU A 87 -27.18 -1.41 24.14
C LEU A 87 -27.03 -0.39 23.00
N LYS A 88 -27.25 0.91 23.23
CA LYS A 88 -26.95 1.97 22.24
C LYS A 88 -25.44 2.00 21.95
N LEU A 89 -24.62 2.14 23.00
CA LEU A 89 -23.18 2.31 22.91
C LEU A 89 -22.51 1.08 22.28
N SER A 90 -22.70 -0.11 22.88
CA SER A 90 -22.05 -1.33 22.40
C SER A 90 -22.50 -1.74 20.98
N ASN A 91 -23.70 -1.35 20.54
CA ASN A 91 -24.14 -1.62 19.18
C ASN A 91 -23.46 -0.72 18.13
N GLY A 92 -23.26 0.56 18.44
CA GLY A 92 -22.49 1.47 17.58
C GLY A 92 -21.04 1.01 17.45
N GLU A 93 -20.39 0.71 18.57
CA GLU A 93 -19.00 0.25 18.60
C GLU A 93 -18.81 -1.09 17.86
N SER A 94 -19.71 -2.06 18.07
CA SER A 94 -19.67 -3.36 17.38
C SER A 94 -19.68 -3.23 15.85
N ASN A 95 -20.39 -2.24 15.30
CA ASN A 95 -20.41 -2.01 13.85
C ASN A 95 -19.04 -1.55 13.35
N ILE A 96 -18.38 -0.64 14.09
CA ILE A 96 -17.02 -0.17 13.76
C ILE A 96 -16.01 -1.31 13.86
N ILE A 97 -16.04 -2.09 14.94
CA ILE A 97 -15.13 -3.23 15.14
C ILE A 97 -15.25 -4.23 13.97
N ASN A 98 -16.48 -4.61 13.60
CA ASN A 98 -16.71 -5.52 12.48
C ASN A 98 -16.19 -4.94 11.15
N LEU A 99 -16.39 -3.65 10.90
CA LEU A 99 -15.88 -2.99 9.69
C LEU A 99 -14.35 -2.94 9.66
N LEU A 100 -13.70 -2.57 10.78
CA LEU A 100 -12.24 -2.54 10.89
C LEU A 100 -11.61 -3.94 10.74
N LEU A 101 -12.27 -4.98 11.24
CA LEU A 101 -11.84 -6.38 11.06
C LEU A 101 -11.95 -6.85 9.61
N ASN A 102 -12.90 -6.33 8.84
CA ASN A 102 -13.11 -6.69 7.43
C ASN A 102 -12.19 -5.94 6.44
N ILE A 103 -11.39 -4.97 6.90
CA ILE A 103 -10.38 -4.32 6.03
C ILE A 103 -9.28 -5.34 5.67
N ASN A 104 -9.03 -5.45 4.36
CA ASN A 104 -8.05 -6.32 3.72
C ASN A 104 -7.15 -5.53 2.75
N ASP A 105 -6.17 -6.19 2.14
CA ASP A 105 -5.19 -5.55 1.24
C ASP A 105 -5.82 -4.89 0.01
N ASP A 106 -6.94 -5.42 -0.47
CA ASP A 106 -7.73 -4.92 -1.61
C ASP A 106 -8.67 -3.74 -1.26
N SER A 107 -8.73 -3.33 0.01
CA SER A 107 -9.68 -2.32 0.49
C SER A 107 -9.43 -0.94 -0.12
N THR A 108 -10.50 -0.31 -0.61
CA THR A 108 -10.43 0.91 -1.42
C THR A 108 -10.58 2.19 -0.58
N ALA A 109 -10.26 3.34 -1.19
CA ALA A 109 -10.51 4.65 -0.58
C ALA A 109 -11.98 4.84 -0.15
N ASN A 110 -12.95 4.25 -0.87
CA ASN A 110 -14.37 4.32 -0.52
C ASN A 110 -14.70 3.54 0.75
N ASP A 111 -14.04 2.40 0.98
CA ASP A 111 -14.21 1.60 2.19
C ASP A 111 -13.71 2.37 3.41
N PHE A 112 -12.51 2.97 3.33
CA PHE A 112 -12.00 3.83 4.41
C PHE A 112 -12.93 5.01 4.72
N VAL A 113 -13.49 5.67 3.69
CA VAL A 113 -14.46 6.77 3.86
C VAL A 113 -15.79 6.29 4.47
N ALA A 114 -16.25 5.08 4.12
CA ALA A 114 -17.44 4.49 4.72
C ALA A 114 -17.23 4.22 6.22
N ILE A 115 -16.07 3.67 6.59
CA ILE A 115 -15.75 3.38 8.00
C ILE A 115 -15.54 4.68 8.79
N GLU A 116 -14.86 5.68 8.22
CA GLU A 116 -14.73 7.01 8.83
C GLU A 116 -16.09 7.66 9.12
N ARG A 117 -17.08 7.47 8.23
CA ARG A 117 -18.47 7.93 8.46
C ARG A 117 -19.16 7.17 9.60
N GLU A 118 -18.95 5.86 9.74
CA GLU A 118 -19.50 5.10 10.87
C GLU A 118 -18.83 5.46 12.21
N ILE A 119 -17.52 5.72 12.23
CA ILE A 119 -16.83 6.22 13.45
C ILE A 119 -17.38 7.59 13.85
N ASN A 120 -17.61 8.50 12.89
CA ASN A 120 -18.23 9.80 13.19
C ASN A 120 -19.67 9.66 13.70
N LYS A 121 -20.51 8.81 13.09
CA LYS A 121 -21.87 8.53 13.60
C LYS A 121 -21.88 7.98 15.03
N TYR A 122 -20.91 7.14 15.36
CA TYR A 122 -20.75 6.61 16.72
C TYR A 122 -20.28 7.69 17.69
N ARG A 123 -19.32 8.55 17.28
CA ARG A 123 -18.92 9.73 18.05
C ARG A 123 -20.12 10.63 18.36
N ASP A 124 -20.94 10.93 17.36
CA ASP A 124 -22.16 11.73 17.51
C ASP A 124 -23.12 11.05 18.49
N LEU A 125 -23.33 9.73 18.37
CA LEU A 125 -24.14 8.94 19.32
C LEU A 125 -23.60 8.99 20.76
N VAL A 126 -22.28 8.89 20.97
CA VAL A 126 -21.68 8.99 22.30
C VAL A 126 -21.89 10.39 22.88
N MET A 127 -21.69 11.45 22.08
CA MET A 127 -21.91 12.83 22.51
C MET A 127 -23.39 13.11 22.84
N ASP A 128 -24.33 12.63 22.01
CA ASP A 128 -25.79 12.72 22.25
C ASP A 128 -26.22 12.04 23.58
N LEU A 129 -25.39 11.12 24.09
CA LEU A 129 -25.60 10.39 25.34
C LEU A 129 -24.90 10.99 26.56
N GLU A 130 -24.09 12.05 26.41
CA GLU A 130 -23.48 12.79 27.52
C GLU A 130 -24.51 13.34 28.56
N PRO A 131 -25.75 13.73 28.18
CA PRO A 131 -26.77 14.09 29.16
C PRO A 131 -27.32 12.88 29.93
N GLU A 132 -27.43 11.72 29.27
CA GLU A 132 -27.84 10.45 29.91
C GLU A 132 -26.72 9.89 30.81
N SER A 133 -25.44 10.17 30.51
CA SER A 133 -24.30 9.70 31.32
C SER A 133 -24.25 10.29 32.74
N LYS A 134 -24.86 11.46 32.94
CA LYS A 134 -24.87 12.20 34.22
C LYS A 134 -25.92 11.71 35.22
N LEU A 135 -26.62 10.60 34.93
CA LEU A 135 -27.66 10.03 35.79
C LEU A 135 -27.11 9.26 37.01
N SER A 136 -25.98 8.55 36.84
CA SER A 136 -25.23 7.92 37.95
C SER A 136 -23.76 7.75 37.58
N ASP A 137 -22.92 7.42 38.56
CA ASP A 137 -21.50 7.10 38.33
C ASP A 137 -21.31 5.87 37.43
N GLU A 138 -22.26 4.92 37.41
CA GLU A 138 -22.18 3.73 36.54
C GLU A 138 -22.42 4.09 35.07
N TYR A 139 -23.41 4.96 34.80
CA TYR A 139 -23.66 5.51 33.46
C TYR A 139 -22.45 6.33 32.99
N LYS A 140 -21.86 7.13 33.88
CA LYS A 140 -20.69 7.94 33.57
C LYS A 140 -19.46 7.08 33.26
N LEU A 141 -19.15 6.08 34.08
CA LEU A 141 -17.99 5.19 33.88
C LEU A 141 -18.03 4.52 32.50
N LEU A 142 -19.19 4.00 32.12
CA LEU A 142 -19.39 3.36 30.81
C LEU A 142 -19.30 4.36 29.66
N TRP A 143 -19.80 5.59 29.86
CA TRP A 143 -19.66 6.67 28.87
C TRP A 143 -18.19 7.09 28.70
N ASP A 144 -17.45 7.28 29.79
CA ASP A 144 -16.03 7.63 29.78
C ASP A 144 -15.20 6.55 29.07
N GLU A 145 -15.51 5.26 29.28
CA GLU A 145 -14.90 4.13 28.56
C GLU A 145 -15.12 4.25 27.05
N HIS A 146 -16.37 4.27 26.60
CA HIS A 146 -16.72 4.37 25.17
C HIS A 146 -16.29 5.70 24.52
N TYR A 147 -16.24 6.80 25.26
CA TYR A 147 -15.71 8.08 24.79
C TYR A 147 -14.20 7.99 24.52
N SER A 148 -13.46 7.34 25.42
CA SER A 148 -12.01 7.15 25.27
C SER A 148 -11.62 6.23 24.11
N THR A 149 -12.49 5.31 23.67
CA THR A 149 -12.19 4.40 22.55
C THR A 149 -12.37 5.02 21.16
N ILE A 150 -13.05 6.17 21.04
CA ILE A 150 -13.32 6.82 19.74
C ILE A 150 -12.02 7.14 18.99
N GLU A 151 -11.02 7.71 19.66
CA GLU A 151 -9.74 8.08 19.04
C GLU A 151 -8.95 6.83 18.61
N ASN A 152 -8.97 5.76 19.42
CA ASN A 152 -8.37 4.46 19.08
C ASN A 152 -8.97 3.86 17.79
N HIS A 153 -10.25 4.09 17.49
CA HIS A 153 -10.85 3.65 16.22
C HIS A 153 -10.32 4.42 15.02
N PHE A 154 -10.13 5.73 15.14
CA PHE A 154 -9.52 6.56 14.08
C PHE A 154 -8.06 6.15 13.84
N ASP A 155 -7.28 5.91 14.90
CA ASP A 155 -5.89 5.46 14.77
C ASP A 155 -5.79 4.06 14.15
N ASN A 156 -6.65 3.12 14.54
CA ASN A 156 -6.71 1.79 13.92
C ASN A 156 -7.08 1.88 12.42
N LEU A 157 -8.06 2.72 12.06
CA LEU A 157 -8.41 2.99 10.66
C LEU A 157 -7.22 3.58 9.89
N LYS A 158 -6.49 4.53 10.48
CA LYS A 158 -5.31 5.18 9.89
C LYS A 158 -4.16 4.20 9.67
N VAL A 159 -3.85 3.35 10.64
CA VAL A 159 -2.84 2.29 10.54
C VAL A 159 -3.20 1.32 9.40
N LYS A 160 -4.45 0.85 9.35
CA LYS A 160 -4.92 -0.04 8.26
C LYS A 160 -4.87 0.64 6.89
N LYS A 161 -5.23 1.93 6.81
CA LYS A 161 -5.14 2.73 5.57
C LYS A 161 -3.70 2.89 5.06
N ILE A 162 -2.75 3.08 5.97
CA ILE A 162 -1.32 3.10 5.63
C ILE A 162 -0.88 1.71 5.16
N HIS A 163 -1.28 0.63 5.84
CA HIS A 163 -0.94 -0.73 5.47
C HIS A 163 -1.39 -1.10 4.04
N CYS A 164 -2.66 -0.90 3.69
CA CYS A 164 -3.16 -1.18 2.34
C CYS A 164 -2.45 -0.31 1.28
N SER A 165 -2.13 0.96 1.60
CA SER A 165 -1.33 1.82 0.74
C SER A 165 0.10 1.28 0.53
N VAL A 166 0.73 0.74 1.58
CA VAL A 166 2.05 0.10 1.52
C VAL A 166 2.00 -1.15 0.64
N VAL A 167 1.02 -2.04 0.83
CA VAL A 167 0.86 -3.25 0.01
C VAL A 167 0.67 -2.90 -1.46
N ALA A 168 -0.30 -2.03 -1.78
CA ALA A 168 -0.57 -1.62 -3.16
C ALA A 168 0.59 -0.82 -3.80
N SER A 169 1.42 -0.14 -3.01
CA SER A 169 2.63 0.53 -3.49
C SER A 169 3.77 -0.46 -3.72
N LYS A 170 3.96 -1.43 -2.82
CA LYS A 170 4.98 -2.47 -2.93
C LYS A 170 4.75 -3.38 -4.14
N ASN A 171 3.50 -3.78 -4.39
CA ASN A 171 3.16 -4.61 -5.55
C ASN A 171 3.55 -3.89 -6.86
N ARG A 172 3.20 -2.61 -7.03
CA ARG A 172 3.61 -1.80 -8.19
C ARG A 172 5.13 -1.69 -8.38
N VAL A 173 5.90 -1.62 -7.28
CA VAL A 173 7.37 -1.58 -7.33
C VAL A 173 7.94 -2.94 -7.78
N GLU A 174 7.46 -4.05 -7.21
CA GLU A 174 7.95 -5.39 -7.61
C GLU A 174 7.51 -5.75 -9.04
N GLU A 175 6.28 -5.44 -9.47
CA GLU A 175 5.83 -5.61 -10.86
C GLU A 175 6.71 -4.84 -11.85
N ALA A 176 7.02 -3.57 -11.55
CA ALA A 176 7.90 -2.76 -12.39
C ALA A 176 9.34 -3.27 -12.41
N LYS A 177 9.81 -3.86 -11.30
CA LYS A 177 11.12 -4.48 -11.19
C LYS A 177 11.19 -5.79 -11.97
N GLU A 178 10.18 -6.65 -11.87
CA GLU A 178 10.07 -7.87 -12.66
C GLU A 178 9.99 -7.56 -14.17
N GLU A 179 9.21 -6.54 -14.57
CA GLU A 179 9.16 -6.06 -15.96
C GLU A 179 10.54 -5.62 -16.45
N PHE A 180 11.31 -4.92 -15.60
CA PHE A 180 12.67 -4.49 -15.90
C PHE A 180 13.66 -5.67 -15.99
N GLU A 181 13.68 -6.56 -15.00
CA GLU A 181 14.59 -7.72 -14.92
C GLU A 181 14.37 -8.67 -16.11
N ASN A 182 13.11 -8.92 -16.49
CA ASN A 182 12.77 -9.70 -17.69
C ASN A 182 13.30 -9.06 -19.00
N LYS A 183 13.25 -7.72 -19.11
CA LYS A 183 13.80 -7.00 -20.28
C LYS A 183 15.34 -7.04 -20.31
N LEU A 184 15.99 -6.91 -19.16
CA LEU A 184 17.44 -7.01 -19.04
C LEU A 184 17.95 -8.43 -19.39
N ASN A 185 17.25 -9.47 -18.93
CA ASN A 185 17.55 -10.85 -19.28
C ASN A 185 17.43 -11.07 -20.80
N LYS A 186 16.33 -10.64 -21.41
CA LYS A 186 16.15 -10.71 -22.88
C LYS A 186 17.25 -9.96 -23.65
N ALA A 187 17.65 -8.76 -23.20
CA ALA A 187 18.74 -8.02 -23.82
C ALA A 187 20.09 -8.75 -23.71
N SER A 188 20.32 -9.44 -22.59
CA SER A 188 21.52 -10.26 -22.33
C SER A 188 21.60 -11.51 -23.22
N GLU A 189 20.46 -12.13 -23.53
CA GLU A 189 20.35 -13.32 -24.38
C GLU A 189 20.43 -12.99 -25.88
N THR A 190 19.66 -12.00 -26.32
CA THR A 190 19.55 -11.64 -27.75
C THR A 190 20.77 -10.91 -28.28
N LEU A 191 21.44 -10.12 -27.43
CA LEU A 191 22.51 -9.20 -27.78
C LEU A 191 22.14 -8.26 -28.95
N VAL A 192 20.92 -7.70 -28.90
CA VAL A 192 20.39 -6.74 -29.89
C VAL A 192 20.27 -5.34 -29.28
N THR A 193 20.79 -4.32 -29.97
CA THR A 193 20.79 -2.92 -29.50
C THR A 193 19.40 -2.37 -29.18
N ALA A 194 18.36 -2.80 -29.90
CA ALA A 194 16.98 -2.38 -29.64
C ALA A 194 16.47 -2.82 -28.25
N ASP A 195 16.86 -4.01 -27.77
CA ASP A 195 16.45 -4.51 -26.46
C ASP A 195 17.13 -3.73 -25.31
N ILE A 196 18.35 -3.21 -25.51
CA ILE A 196 18.97 -2.25 -24.57
C ILE A 196 18.16 -0.96 -24.46
N THR A 197 17.68 -0.40 -25.57
CA THR A 197 16.85 0.81 -25.55
C THR A 197 15.53 0.57 -24.80
N ILE A 198 14.91 -0.59 -24.97
CA ILE A 198 13.70 -1.00 -24.24
C ILE A 198 14.00 -1.17 -22.74
N THR A 199 15.14 -1.78 -22.39
CA THR A 199 15.58 -2.00 -21.00
C THR A 199 15.89 -0.69 -20.27
N LYS A 200 16.52 0.28 -20.97
CA LYS A 200 16.74 1.63 -20.43
C LYS A 200 15.42 2.34 -20.13
N LYS A 201 14.42 2.23 -21.01
CA LYS A 201 13.08 2.79 -20.78
C LYS A 201 12.37 2.14 -19.58
N SER A 202 12.47 0.82 -19.38
CA SER A 202 11.88 0.17 -18.19
C SER A 202 12.62 0.51 -16.90
N LEU A 203 13.94 0.71 -16.92
CA LEU A 203 14.67 1.19 -15.74
C LEU A 203 14.23 2.61 -15.33
N THR A 204 13.98 3.49 -16.30
CA THR A 204 13.41 4.83 -16.03
C THR A 204 12.00 4.73 -15.43
N LYS A 205 11.15 3.84 -15.95
CA LYS A 205 9.81 3.56 -15.39
C LYS A 205 9.91 3.06 -13.94
N LEU A 206 10.80 2.10 -13.65
CA LEU A 206 11.04 1.59 -12.30
C LEU A 206 11.48 2.70 -11.35
N LYS A 207 12.42 3.57 -11.77
CA LYS A 207 12.83 4.73 -10.97
C LYS A 207 11.63 5.63 -10.62
N LEU A 208 10.82 6.02 -11.61
CA LEU A 208 9.66 6.88 -11.38
C LEU A 208 8.66 6.26 -10.38
N ILE A 209 8.39 4.95 -10.49
CA ILE A 209 7.49 4.24 -9.57
C ILE A 209 8.05 4.18 -8.14
N ILE A 210 9.37 4.03 -7.98
CA ILE A 210 10.05 4.11 -6.67
C ILE A 210 9.98 5.53 -6.08
N ASP A 211 10.16 6.56 -6.92
CA ASP A 211 10.10 7.96 -6.51
C ASP A 211 8.66 8.37 -6.11
N GLU A 212 7.63 7.91 -6.84
CA GLU A 212 6.21 8.05 -6.46
C GLU A 212 5.86 7.32 -5.15
N ALA A 213 6.38 6.10 -4.97
CA ALA A 213 6.16 5.29 -3.77
C ALA A 213 6.72 5.95 -2.48
N ASN A 214 7.66 6.90 -2.62
CA ASN A 214 8.28 7.61 -1.50
C ASN A 214 7.27 8.35 -0.62
N LEU A 215 6.14 8.84 -1.18
CA LEU A 215 5.03 9.45 -0.43
C LEU A 215 4.30 8.47 0.52
N THR A 216 4.38 7.17 0.22
CA THR A 216 3.90 6.10 1.11
C THR A 216 5.00 5.68 2.08
N GLY A 217 6.26 5.62 1.64
CA GLY A 217 7.42 5.36 2.51
C GLY A 217 7.62 6.39 3.63
N GLN A 218 7.22 7.65 3.43
CA GLN A 218 7.19 8.66 4.50
C GLN A 218 6.18 8.37 5.63
N LYS A 219 5.23 7.44 5.43
CA LYS A 219 4.17 7.09 6.38
C LYS A 219 4.40 5.73 7.07
N ASP A 220 5.36 4.95 6.59
CA ASP A 220 5.75 3.65 7.13
C ASP A 220 7.28 3.49 7.02
N GLU A 221 7.97 3.52 8.15
CA GLU A 221 9.44 3.51 8.21
C GLU A 221 10.06 2.22 7.64
N ALA A 222 9.38 1.08 7.80
CA ALA A 222 9.86 -0.19 7.27
C ALA A 222 9.77 -0.24 5.74
N TYR A 223 8.69 0.32 5.18
CA TYR A 223 8.56 0.48 3.73
C TYR A 223 9.50 1.54 3.18
N GLY A 224 9.75 2.65 3.90
CA GLY A 224 10.78 3.63 3.56
C GLY A 224 12.17 3.00 3.40
N LYS A 225 12.60 2.20 4.39
CA LYS A 225 13.87 1.43 4.34
C LYS A 225 13.93 0.46 3.15
N TYR A 226 12.81 -0.20 2.82
CA TYR A 226 12.72 -1.04 1.62
C TYR A 226 12.91 -0.21 0.33
N LEU A 227 12.28 0.96 0.21
CA LEU A 227 12.42 1.81 -0.97
C LEU A 227 13.85 2.33 -1.14
N ASP A 228 14.52 2.72 -0.07
CA ASP A 228 15.91 3.18 -0.13
C ASP A 228 16.87 2.06 -0.56
N HIS A 229 16.59 0.80 -0.18
CA HIS A 229 17.30 -0.37 -0.70
C HIS A 229 17.03 -0.62 -2.20
N GLN A 230 15.82 -0.33 -2.71
CA GLN A 230 15.58 -0.40 -4.16
C GLN A 230 16.26 0.74 -4.91
N LYS A 231 16.33 1.95 -4.32
CA LYS A 231 17.03 3.11 -4.93
C LYS A 231 18.53 2.85 -5.09
N SER A 232 19.20 2.24 -4.12
CA SER A 232 20.64 1.94 -4.22
C SER A 232 20.95 0.98 -5.38
N LYS A 233 20.11 -0.06 -5.55
CA LYS A 233 20.19 -1.04 -6.66
C LYS A 233 20.05 -0.43 -8.05
N LEU A 234 19.37 0.71 -8.21
CA LEU A 234 19.29 1.40 -9.51
C LEU A 234 20.68 1.75 -10.06
N SER A 235 21.70 1.92 -9.20
CA SER A 235 23.09 2.13 -9.64
C SER A 235 23.77 0.86 -10.17
N GLU A 236 23.41 -0.31 -9.63
CA GLU A 236 23.90 -1.62 -10.05
C GLU A 236 23.28 -2.00 -11.39
N TYR A 237 21.96 -1.89 -11.51
CA TYR A 237 21.23 -2.12 -12.76
C TYR A 237 21.73 -1.25 -13.93
N LYS A 238 22.15 0.01 -13.67
CA LYS A 238 22.80 0.85 -14.69
C LYS A 238 24.12 0.24 -15.19
N LYS A 239 24.96 -0.29 -14.30
CA LYS A 239 26.23 -0.96 -14.65
C LYS A 239 25.97 -2.24 -15.44
N GLU A 240 24.95 -3.01 -15.08
CA GLU A 240 24.55 -4.23 -15.80
C GLU A 240 24.12 -3.92 -17.24
N ILE A 241 23.31 -2.88 -17.47
CA ILE A 241 22.91 -2.46 -18.83
C ILE A 241 24.14 -2.12 -19.69
N GLU A 242 25.10 -1.34 -19.17
CA GLU A 242 26.31 -1.01 -19.95
C GLU A 242 27.23 -2.22 -20.14
N SER A 243 27.26 -3.18 -19.21
CA SER A 243 27.94 -4.47 -19.38
C SER A 243 27.34 -5.30 -20.53
N VAL A 244 26.00 -5.36 -20.62
CA VAL A 244 25.32 -6.02 -21.76
C VAL A 244 25.58 -5.27 -23.06
N ARG A 245 25.54 -3.93 -23.05
CA ARG A 245 25.88 -3.10 -24.22
C ARG A 245 27.30 -3.39 -24.72
N LEU A 246 28.30 -3.49 -23.83
CA LEU A 246 29.67 -3.85 -24.20
C LEU A 246 29.73 -5.24 -24.86
N LYS A 247 28.98 -6.23 -24.35
CA LYS A 247 28.87 -7.56 -24.99
C LYS A 247 28.28 -7.48 -26.41
N ILE A 248 27.31 -6.59 -26.64
CA ILE A 248 26.72 -6.35 -27.97
C ILE A 248 27.76 -5.77 -28.92
N ASP A 249 28.49 -4.74 -28.49
CA ASP A 249 29.51 -4.07 -29.32
C ASP A 249 30.67 -5.03 -29.66
N ILE A 250 31.11 -5.86 -28.70
CA ILE A 250 32.10 -6.93 -28.93
C ILE A 250 31.57 -7.96 -29.95
N ASN A 251 30.32 -8.43 -29.81
CA ASN A 251 29.70 -9.39 -30.74
C ASN A 251 29.58 -8.82 -32.16
N LYS A 252 29.19 -7.55 -32.28
CA LYS A 252 29.12 -6.82 -33.55
C LYS A 252 30.49 -6.70 -34.22
N HIS A 253 31.53 -6.34 -33.47
CA HIS A 253 32.90 -6.25 -33.97
C HIS A 253 33.45 -7.63 -34.38
N ARG A 254 33.21 -8.67 -33.56
CA ARG A 254 33.59 -10.05 -33.87
C ARG A 254 32.98 -10.53 -35.20
N LYS A 255 31.68 -10.32 -35.42
CA LYS A 255 31.02 -10.65 -36.70
C LYS A 255 31.61 -9.90 -37.90
N MET A 256 32.08 -8.67 -37.70
CA MET A 256 32.77 -7.90 -38.75
C MET A 256 34.14 -8.49 -39.07
N ILE A 257 34.91 -8.93 -38.07
CA ILE A 257 36.17 -9.67 -38.26
C ILE A 257 35.91 -10.99 -39.00
N GLU A 258 34.97 -11.82 -38.51
CA GLU A 258 34.63 -13.12 -39.08
C GLU A 258 34.17 -13.01 -40.55
N LYS A 259 33.49 -11.91 -40.92
CA LYS A 259 33.12 -11.62 -42.33
C LYS A 259 34.31 -11.18 -43.19
N THR A 260 35.30 -10.49 -42.63
CA THR A 260 36.40 -9.85 -43.37
C THR A 260 37.64 -10.75 -43.48
N GLN A 261 37.87 -11.60 -42.48
CA GLN A 261 39.01 -12.52 -42.40
C GLN A 261 39.16 -13.42 -43.64
N PRO A 262 38.09 -14.02 -44.24
CA PRO A 262 38.20 -14.83 -45.45
C PRO A 262 38.79 -14.05 -46.65
N SER A 263 38.38 -12.81 -46.85
CA SER A 263 38.88 -11.96 -47.95
C SER A 263 40.36 -11.59 -47.78
N VAL A 264 40.82 -11.42 -46.53
CA VAL A 264 42.25 -11.23 -46.24
C VAL A 264 43.04 -12.49 -46.56
N THR A 265 42.54 -13.68 -46.19
CA THR A 265 43.21 -14.94 -46.53
C THR A 265 43.26 -15.20 -48.03
N GLU A 266 42.17 -14.94 -48.76
CA GLU A 266 42.10 -15.07 -50.22
C GLU A 266 43.08 -14.11 -50.92
N GLY A 267 43.12 -12.84 -50.52
CA GLY A 267 44.08 -11.86 -51.04
C GLY A 267 45.54 -12.27 -50.80
N LEU A 268 45.85 -12.85 -49.64
CA LEU A 268 47.18 -13.38 -49.33
C LEU A 268 47.54 -14.64 -50.14
N GLU A 269 46.56 -15.47 -50.50
CA GLU A 269 46.78 -16.64 -51.38
C GLU A 269 47.01 -16.23 -52.84
N LEU A 270 46.24 -15.27 -53.35
CA LEU A 270 46.46 -14.67 -54.68
C LEU A 270 47.87 -14.07 -54.78
N LEU A 271 48.28 -13.26 -53.80
CA LEU A 271 49.64 -12.68 -53.77
C LEU A 271 50.75 -13.75 -53.73
N LYS A 272 50.56 -14.86 -53.00
CA LYS A 272 51.54 -15.98 -52.98
C LYS A 272 51.62 -16.71 -54.33
N LYS A 273 50.49 -16.81 -55.03
CA LYS A 273 50.41 -17.42 -56.36
C LYS A 273 51.10 -16.55 -57.42
N ASP A 274 50.83 -15.25 -57.40
CA ASP A 274 51.36 -14.29 -58.37
C ASP A 274 52.85 -13.97 -58.14
N SER A 275 53.32 -14.03 -56.88
CA SER A 275 54.75 -13.87 -56.54
C SER A 275 55.61 -15.12 -56.80
N GLY A 276 55.02 -16.23 -57.25
CA GLY A 276 55.76 -17.45 -57.61
C GLY A 276 56.43 -18.19 -56.44
N ILE A 277 56.04 -17.92 -55.19
CA ILE A 277 56.64 -18.55 -53.99
C ILE A 277 56.07 -19.97 -53.81
N THR A 278 56.44 -20.89 -54.71
CA THR A 278 56.17 -22.32 -54.57
C THR A 278 57.14 -22.91 -53.54
N LYS A 279 56.61 -23.40 -52.41
CA LYS A 279 57.41 -24.03 -51.34
C LYS A 279 58.26 -25.19 -51.88
N LYS A 280 59.59 -25.10 -51.70
CA LYS A 280 60.39 -26.20 -51.14
C LYS A 280 61.46 -25.64 -50.20
N PRO A 281 61.82 -26.36 -49.12
CA PRO A 281 62.67 -25.83 -48.07
C PRO A 281 64.15 -26.04 -48.40
N SER A 282 64.99 -25.10 -47.96
CA SER A 282 66.43 -25.32 -47.79
C SER A 282 66.79 -25.00 -46.35
N THR A 283 67.16 -26.04 -45.62
CA THR A 283 67.84 -25.98 -44.34
C THR A 283 69.20 -25.30 -44.49
N GLU A 284 69.47 -24.25 -43.70
CA GLU A 284 70.70 -24.17 -42.88
C GLU A 284 70.64 -22.98 -41.89
N ASN A 285 71.24 -23.21 -40.71
CA ASN A 285 71.34 -22.34 -39.52
C ASN A 285 71.67 -20.86 -39.82
N GLN A 286 71.31 -19.86 -38.99
CA GLN A 286 71.67 -19.74 -37.57
C GLN A 286 70.77 -18.79 -36.76
N ASN A 287 70.58 -19.16 -35.48
CA ASN A 287 70.39 -18.32 -34.29
C ASN A 287 69.65 -16.97 -34.41
N SER A 288 68.39 -16.96 -33.98
CA SER A 288 67.79 -15.84 -33.28
C SER A 288 66.74 -16.40 -32.31
N ASP A 289 66.91 -16.12 -31.01
CA ASP A 289 65.98 -16.56 -29.96
C ASP A 289 64.66 -15.79 -30.10
N GLY A 290 63.75 -16.32 -30.91
CA GLY A 290 62.43 -15.76 -31.11
C GLY A 290 61.48 -16.16 -29.98
N GLU A 291 61.25 -15.27 -29.01
CA GLU A 291 60.06 -15.38 -28.16
C GLU A 291 58.82 -15.45 -29.04
N SER A 292 57.94 -16.42 -28.79
CA SER A 292 56.66 -16.49 -29.47
C SER A 292 55.85 -15.24 -29.11
N LEU A 293 55.11 -14.68 -30.08
CA LEU A 293 54.17 -13.59 -29.82
C LEU A 293 53.17 -13.97 -28.70
N TYR A 294 52.87 -15.26 -28.56
CA TYR A 294 52.03 -15.82 -27.51
C TYR A 294 52.66 -15.71 -26.11
N ASP A 295 53.98 -15.87 -26.00
CA ASP A 295 54.72 -15.76 -24.74
C ASP A 295 54.89 -14.29 -24.32
N TYR A 296 55.12 -13.40 -25.29
CA TYR A 296 55.21 -11.95 -25.05
C TYR A 296 53.88 -11.36 -24.51
N ILE A 297 52.74 -11.79 -25.08
CA ILE A 297 51.41 -11.33 -24.63
C ILE A 297 51.09 -11.86 -23.22
N ASN A 298 51.37 -13.14 -22.95
CA ASN A 298 51.10 -13.73 -21.64
C ASN A 298 51.97 -13.15 -20.52
N ARG A 299 53.23 -12.78 -20.79
CA ARG A 299 54.09 -12.11 -19.80
C ARG A 299 53.52 -10.74 -19.40
N ARG A 300 53.03 -9.96 -20.37
CA ARG A 300 52.47 -8.62 -20.10
C ARG A 300 51.10 -8.64 -19.38
N ALA A 301 50.36 -9.73 -19.47
CA ALA A 301 49.07 -9.89 -18.78
C ALA A 301 49.21 -10.36 -17.30
N GLY A 302 50.42 -10.71 -16.85
CA GLY A 302 50.67 -11.23 -15.50
C GLY A 302 51.12 -10.21 -14.46
N ASP A 303 51.67 -9.06 -14.88
CA ASP A 303 52.45 -8.18 -13.99
C ASP A 303 51.65 -7.04 -13.32
N ASP A 304 50.42 -6.74 -13.76
CA ASP A 304 49.56 -5.69 -13.14
C ASP A 304 48.70 -6.21 -11.96
N ALA A 305 48.95 -7.43 -11.48
CA ALA A 305 48.11 -8.11 -10.48
C ALA A 305 48.56 -7.93 -9.00
N ASN A 306 49.53 -7.06 -8.70
CA ASN A 306 50.04 -6.86 -7.34
C ASN A 306 50.48 -5.41 -7.05
N ASN A 307 49.53 -4.52 -6.70
CA ASN A 307 49.80 -3.49 -5.69
C ASN A 307 48.52 -2.86 -5.07
N GLU A 308 47.89 -3.54 -4.12
CA GLU A 308 47.08 -2.87 -3.09
C GLU A 308 47.87 -2.84 -1.78
N GLN A 309 48.26 -1.64 -1.31
CA GLN A 309 48.17 -1.17 0.09
C GLN A 309 49.10 0.04 0.38
N ASN A 310 48.50 1.23 0.54
CA ASN A 310 48.59 2.10 1.75
C ASN A 310 48.43 3.61 1.46
N GLN A 311 47.17 4.07 1.52
CA GLN A 311 46.63 4.93 2.59
C GLN A 311 47.22 6.34 2.90
N GLU A 312 46.30 7.33 2.88
CA GLU A 312 46.31 8.64 3.61
C GLU A 312 47.35 9.72 3.19
N ASN A 313 47.00 11.00 2.93
CA ASN A 313 46.02 11.89 3.59
C ASN A 313 45.86 13.25 2.81
N ILE A 314 44.73 13.97 3.02
CA ILE A 314 44.58 15.47 3.03
C ILE A 314 44.78 16.24 1.68
N ASP A 315 43.99 17.25 1.25
CA ASP A 315 42.77 17.90 1.80
C ASP A 315 41.87 18.53 0.70
N GLU A 316 40.76 19.11 1.15
CA GLU A 316 39.79 19.97 0.44
C GLU A 316 40.34 20.94 -0.64
N SER A 317 39.69 20.98 -1.81
CA SER A 317 39.17 22.23 -2.39
C SER A 317 38.13 21.94 -3.49
N SER A 318 37.10 22.80 -3.52
CA SER A 318 35.96 22.73 -4.43
C SER A 318 36.32 22.98 -5.90
N GLU A 319 35.72 22.23 -6.81
CA GLU A 319 35.26 22.79 -8.08
C GLU A 319 33.96 22.12 -8.52
N GLN A 320 32.97 22.94 -8.88
CA GLN A 320 31.67 22.49 -9.37
C GLN A 320 31.86 21.97 -10.80
N LEU A 321 31.31 20.79 -11.11
CA LEU A 321 31.08 20.39 -12.50
C LEU A 321 29.58 20.33 -12.72
N ASP A 322 29.11 21.28 -13.53
CA ASP A 322 27.69 21.54 -13.76
C ASP A 322 26.94 20.31 -14.29
N GLU A 323 25.84 19.98 -13.63
CA GLU A 323 24.77 19.17 -14.19
C GLU A 323 23.95 20.02 -15.18
N ASN A 324 24.50 20.34 -16.35
CA ASN A 324 23.75 20.83 -17.52
C ASN A 324 24.55 20.63 -18.82
N GLU A 325 23.85 20.59 -19.95
CA GLU A 325 24.37 20.35 -21.32
C GLU A 325 24.88 18.93 -21.66
N LEU A 326 23.96 17.97 -21.90
CA LEU A 326 24.08 17.07 -23.08
C LEU A 326 22.80 16.30 -23.51
N TRP A 327 21.59 16.80 -23.24
CA TRP A 327 20.35 16.08 -23.57
C TRP A 327 19.24 16.92 -24.22
N ASP A 328 19.61 17.79 -25.16
CA ASP A 328 18.68 18.35 -26.15
C ASP A 328 19.36 18.48 -27.51
N ASN A 329 19.16 17.49 -28.39
CA ASN A 329 19.25 17.59 -29.86
C ASN A 329 18.96 16.23 -30.53
N VAL A 330 17.68 15.84 -30.50
CA VAL A 330 17.09 15.03 -31.58
C VAL A 330 15.78 15.73 -31.95
N GLU A 331 15.85 16.63 -32.94
CA GLU A 331 14.66 17.26 -33.50
C GLU A 331 13.70 16.21 -34.07
N ASN A 332 12.41 16.48 -33.90
CA ASN A 332 11.32 15.63 -34.36
C ASN A 332 11.30 15.54 -35.89
N ASN A 333 11.05 14.33 -36.40
CA ASN A 333 10.39 14.12 -37.69
C ASN A 333 9.58 12.83 -37.61
N ASP A 334 8.29 12.97 -37.27
CA ASP A 334 7.22 12.39 -38.10
C ASP A 334 5.89 13.12 -37.79
N PRO A 335 5.10 13.50 -38.81
CA PRO A 335 3.83 14.17 -38.62
C PRO A 335 2.67 13.15 -38.60
N ASP A 336 1.90 13.12 -37.51
CA ASP A 336 0.44 13.15 -37.62
C ASP A 336 -0.22 13.49 -36.28
N GLU A 337 -1.26 14.33 -36.36
CA GLU A 337 -1.99 14.89 -35.23
C GLU A 337 -2.98 13.85 -34.65
N THR A 338 -3.33 13.84 -33.36
CA THR A 338 -4.11 14.91 -32.72
C THR A 338 -4.15 14.76 -31.19
N PRO A 339 -4.32 15.85 -30.40
CA PRO A 339 -4.29 15.80 -28.94
C PRO A 339 -5.69 15.57 -28.34
N LEU A 340 -5.82 14.64 -27.38
CA LEU A 340 -6.99 14.59 -26.51
C LEU A 340 -6.95 15.77 -25.52
N GLN A 341 -7.96 16.63 -25.62
CA GLN A 341 -8.08 17.84 -24.82
C GLN A 341 -8.21 17.52 -23.32
N ARG A 342 -7.33 18.12 -22.53
CA ARG A 342 -7.44 18.16 -21.08
C ARG A 342 -8.32 19.36 -20.71
N ILE A 343 -9.58 19.13 -20.34
CA ILE A 343 -10.44 20.18 -19.80
C ILE A 343 -9.94 20.50 -18.38
N THR A 344 -9.24 21.62 -18.23
CA THR A 344 -9.06 22.28 -16.94
C THR A 344 -10.36 22.92 -16.50
N ILE A 345 -10.69 22.77 -15.22
CA ILE A 345 -11.80 23.47 -14.57
C ILE A 345 -11.22 24.78 -14.03
N ASP A 346 -11.46 25.87 -14.74
CA ASP A 346 -11.25 27.21 -14.19
C ASP A 346 -12.51 27.64 -13.43
N ASN A 347 -12.34 27.86 -12.13
CA ASN A 347 -13.29 28.67 -11.37
C ASN A 347 -13.02 30.13 -11.70
N ASP A 348 -14.02 30.85 -12.19
CA ASP A 348 -14.12 32.28 -11.90
C ASP A 348 -15.57 32.73 -11.85
N GLU A 349 -15.84 33.65 -10.93
CA GLU A 349 -17.17 34.16 -10.65
C GLU A 349 -17.63 35.12 -11.75
N GLN A 350 -18.87 34.95 -12.23
CA GLN A 350 -19.66 36.14 -12.58
C GLN A 350 -21.17 35.92 -12.51
N SER A 351 -21.79 36.74 -11.66
CA SER A 351 -23.22 36.91 -11.52
C SER A 351 -23.87 37.46 -12.79
N ILE A 352 -24.97 36.83 -13.22
CA ILE A 352 -25.89 37.41 -14.23
C ILE A 352 -27.23 37.71 -13.55
N GLU A 353 -27.53 39.00 -13.39
CA GLU A 353 -28.90 39.45 -13.17
C GLU A 353 -29.72 39.38 -14.48
N LYS A 354 -30.99 39.00 -14.36
CA LYS A 354 -32.16 39.44 -15.14
C LYS A 354 -31.96 39.79 -16.63
N ILE A 355 -32.51 38.96 -17.52
CA ILE A 355 -33.58 39.36 -18.46
C ILE A 355 -34.55 38.16 -18.53
N ASP A 356 -35.86 38.27 -18.35
CA ASP A 356 -36.70 39.44 -17.96
C ASP A 356 -37.41 39.11 -16.62
#